data_AF-A0A7Y2WYV5-F1
#
_entry.id   AF-A0A7Y2WYV5-F1
#
_cell.length_a   1.000
_cell.length_b   1.000
_cell.length_c   1.000
_cell.angle_alpha   90.00
_cell.angle_beta   90.00
_cell.angle_gamma   90.00
#
_symmetry.space_group_name_H-M   'P 1'
#
loop_
_entity.id
_entity.type
_entity.pdbx_description
1 polymer ?
#
loop_
_entity_poly.entity_id
_entity_poly.type
_entity_poly.pdbx_seq_one_letter_code
_entity_poly.pdbx_strand_id
1 'polypeptide(L)'
;MSADTLLCLARQNPAGESATPRCLGIDDFALRKGQVYGTIFVDLETHQPIDLVPERSAEVVAQWLAAHPGVEVITRDRSGEYADGASRGAPDAIQVANRFHLLQNVREMLQRLLERHQDALQAATTKPSPSPETVDAPLPDTAR
;
A
#
# COMPACT_ATOMS: atom_id res chain seq x y z
N MET A 1 15.29 11.53 31.91
CA MET A 1 13.96 10.86 32.00
C MET A 1 14.11 9.42 31.55
N SER A 2 13.59 8.46 32.32
CA SER A 2 13.58 7.04 31.94
C SER A 2 12.52 6.77 30.87
N ALA A 3 12.67 5.67 30.12
CA ALA A 3 11.62 5.14 29.25
C ALA A 3 10.29 4.93 30.00
N ASP A 4 10.37 4.44 31.24
CA ASP A 4 9.18 4.23 32.08
C ASP A 4 8.48 5.54 32.43
N THR A 5 9.25 6.61 32.65
CA THR A 5 8.71 7.95 32.91
C THR A 5 7.98 8.49 31.69
N LEU A 6 8.54 8.30 30.48
CA LEU A 6 7.89 8.70 29.22
C LEU A 6 6.58 7.92 28.99
N LEU A 7 6.59 6.60 29.21
CA LEU A 7 5.40 5.76 29.09
C LEU A 7 4.29 6.15 30.09
N CYS A 8 4.67 6.47 31.32
CA CYS A 8 3.72 6.92 32.34
C CYS A 8 3.06 8.23 31.92
N LEU A 9 3.84 9.21 31.45
CA LEU A 9 3.32 10.50 30.96
C LEU A 9 2.42 10.33 29.73
N ALA A 10 2.79 9.46 28.79
CA ALA A 10 1.95 9.17 27.62
C ALA A 10 0.60 8.56 28.03
N ARG A 11 0.59 7.63 28.99
CA ARG A 11 -0.66 7.01 29.49
C ARG A 11 -1.56 7.98 30.25
N GLN A 12 -0.99 9.04 30.82
CA GLN A 12 -1.76 10.07 31.54
C GLN A 12 -2.45 11.07 30.59
N ASN A 13 -2.12 11.04 29.31
CA ASN A 13 -2.74 11.89 28.30
C ASN A 13 -3.57 11.02 27.34
N PRO A 14 -4.81 10.64 27.71
CA PRO A 14 -5.67 9.88 26.82
C PRO A 14 -5.92 10.68 25.53
N ALA A 15 -6.02 9.97 24.41
CA ALA A 15 -6.44 10.58 23.16
C ALA A 15 -7.82 11.23 23.35
N GLY A 16 -7.98 12.47 22.88
CA GLY A 16 -9.27 13.14 22.90
C GLY A 16 -10.28 12.43 22.00
N GLU A 17 -11.57 12.59 22.29
CA GLU A 17 -12.63 12.16 21.38
C GLU A 17 -12.45 12.86 20.03
N SER A 18 -12.32 12.08 18.96
CA SER A 18 -12.32 12.61 17.60
C SER A 18 -13.73 12.58 17.05
N ALA A 19 -14.12 13.62 16.31
CA ALA A 19 -15.37 13.64 15.58
C ALA A 19 -15.39 12.51 14.53
N THR A 20 -16.58 12.00 14.21
CA THR A 20 -16.76 11.07 13.09
C THR A 20 -16.22 11.70 11.80
N PRO A 21 -15.28 11.05 11.09
CA PRO A 21 -14.74 11.60 9.85
C PRO A 21 -15.75 11.44 8.72
N ARG A 22 -15.70 12.35 7.76
CA ARG A 22 -16.45 12.21 6.51
C ARG A 22 -15.75 11.24 5.55
N CYS A 23 -14.41 11.26 5.53
CA CYS A 23 -13.58 10.32 4.76
C CYS A 23 -12.73 9.45 5.70
N LEU A 24 -13.05 8.16 5.76
CA LEU A 24 -12.45 7.18 6.66
C LEU A 24 -11.47 6.27 5.92
N GLY A 25 -10.29 6.06 6.50
CA GLY A 25 -9.33 5.03 6.13
C GLY A 25 -9.44 3.83 7.06
N ILE A 26 -9.51 2.63 6.50
CA ILE A 26 -9.51 1.36 7.24
C ILE A 26 -8.35 0.49 6.72
N ASP A 27 -7.49 0.04 7.61
CA ASP A 27 -6.36 -0.82 7.27
C ASP A 27 -5.98 -1.77 8.42
N ASP A 28 -5.11 -2.73 8.13
CA ASP A 28 -4.54 -3.64 9.11
C ASP A 28 -3.44 -2.93 9.93
N PHE A 29 -3.47 -3.12 11.25
CA PHE A 29 -2.42 -2.67 12.14
C PHE A 29 -1.75 -3.84 12.85
N ALA A 30 -0.44 -3.98 12.68
CA ALA A 30 0.32 -5.04 13.30
C ALA A 30 0.65 -4.71 14.77
N LEU A 31 -0.09 -5.29 15.72
CA LEU A 31 0.25 -5.26 17.15
C LEU A 31 1.53 -6.06 17.44
N ARG A 32 1.64 -7.21 16.78
CA ARG A 32 2.87 -8.02 16.75
C ARG A 32 3.10 -8.46 15.32
N LYS A 33 4.10 -7.85 14.68
CA LYS A 33 4.44 -8.07 13.27
C LYS A 33 4.52 -9.57 12.95
N GLY A 34 3.73 -9.99 11.96
CA GLY A 34 3.67 -11.39 11.50
C GLY A 34 2.85 -12.34 12.39
N GLN A 35 2.16 -11.84 13.42
CA GLN A 35 1.38 -12.68 14.33
C GLN A 35 -0.02 -12.14 14.60
N VAL A 36 -0.11 -10.90 15.10
CA VAL A 36 -1.36 -10.32 15.58
C VAL A 36 -1.61 -9.01 14.86
N TYR A 37 -2.74 -8.96 14.16
CA TYR A 37 -3.22 -7.81 13.43
C TYR A 37 -4.56 -7.36 14.02
N GLY A 38 -4.71 -6.05 14.16
CA GLY A 38 -5.96 -5.37 14.46
C GLY A 38 -6.37 -4.47 13.30
N THR A 39 -7.40 -3.67 13.52
CA THR A 39 -7.92 -2.70 12.56
C THR A 39 -7.61 -1.29 13.04
N ILE A 40 -7.02 -0.47 12.17
CA ILE A 40 -6.83 0.97 12.42
C ILE A 40 -7.83 1.78 11.59
N PHE A 41 -8.44 2.76 12.25
CA PHE A 41 -9.33 3.75 11.68
C PHE A 41 -8.61 5.10 11.61
N VAL A 42 -8.60 5.73 10.44
CA VAL A 42 -7.88 6.98 10.18
C VAL A 42 -8.80 7.98 9.54
N ASP A 43 -8.82 9.20 10.05
CA ASP A 43 -9.43 10.33 9.36
C ASP A 43 -8.52 10.73 8.19
N LEU A 44 -9.03 10.59 6.96
CA LEU A 44 -8.26 10.92 5.76
C LEU A 44 -8.22 12.41 5.46
N GLU A 45 -9.08 13.22 6.06
CA GLU A 45 -9.07 14.68 5.90
C GLU A 45 -8.02 15.31 6.82
N THR A 46 -7.89 14.82 8.06
CA THR A 46 -6.90 15.31 9.04
C THR A 46 -5.62 14.49 9.11
N HIS A 47 -5.58 13.32 8.46
CA HIS A 47 -4.51 12.33 8.52
C HIS A 47 -4.19 11.87 9.95
N GLN A 48 -5.20 11.81 10.83
CA GLN A 48 -5.04 11.37 12.21
C GLN A 48 -5.65 9.98 12.41
N PRO A 49 -4.97 9.08 13.13
CA PRO A 49 -5.62 7.88 13.66
C PRO A 49 -6.75 8.27 14.60
N ILE A 50 -7.93 7.71 14.37
CA ILE A 50 -9.11 7.90 15.22
C ILE A 50 -9.16 6.80 16.26
N ASP A 51 -8.97 5.55 15.83
CA ASP A 51 -9.11 4.40 16.70
C ASP A 51 -8.25 3.22 16.22
N LEU A 52 -7.93 2.34 17.15
CA LEU A 52 -7.16 1.13 16.92
C LEU A 52 -7.79 -0.02 17.72
N VAL A 53 -8.42 -0.94 17.00
CA VAL A 53 -9.09 -2.10 17.60
C VAL A 53 -8.21 -3.34 17.44
N PRO A 54 -7.93 -4.12 18.50
CA PRO A 54 -7.05 -5.28 18.46
C PRO A 54 -7.71 -6.53 17.83
N GLU A 55 -8.59 -6.33 16.86
CA GLU A 55 -9.28 -7.38 16.13
C GLU A 55 -9.45 -6.97 14.66
N ARG A 56 -9.32 -7.95 13.77
CA ARG A 56 -9.48 -7.82 12.33
C ARG A 56 -10.67 -8.67 11.90
N SER A 57 -11.86 -8.08 11.89
CA SER A 57 -13.09 -8.77 11.50
C SER A 57 -14.09 -7.80 10.88
N ALA A 58 -15.00 -8.33 10.05
CA ALA A 58 -16.11 -7.55 9.49
C ALA A 58 -17.04 -7.01 10.58
N GLU A 59 -17.20 -7.79 11.66
CA GLU A 59 -18.07 -7.46 12.78
C GLU A 59 -17.62 -6.19 13.50
N VAL A 60 -16.32 -6.11 13.82
CA VAL A 60 -15.73 -4.94 14.47
C VAL A 60 -15.87 -3.68 13.61
N VAL A 61 -15.63 -3.80 12.31
CA VAL A 61 -15.80 -2.66 11.39
C VAL A 61 -17.26 -2.22 11.32
N ALA A 62 -18.20 -3.15 11.22
CA ALA A 62 -19.62 -2.82 11.16
C ALA A 62 -20.10 -2.13 12.44
N GLN A 63 -19.69 -2.65 13.61
CA GLN A 63 -20.03 -2.06 14.91
C GLN A 63 -19.42 -0.66 15.07
N TRP A 64 -18.16 -0.47 14.66
CA TRP A 64 -17.49 0.82 14.73
C TRP A 64 -18.21 1.85 13.86
N LEU A 65 -18.55 1.52 12.62
CA LEU A 65 -19.28 2.40 11.71
C LEU A 65 -20.70 2.73 12.21
N ALA A 66 -21.40 1.76 12.80
CA ALA A 66 -22.72 1.99 13.39
C ALA A 66 -22.67 2.96 14.59
N ALA A 67 -21.58 2.93 15.36
CA ALA A 67 -21.35 3.86 16.47
C ALA A 67 -20.90 5.26 16.01
N HIS A 68 -20.41 5.38 14.78
CA HIS A 68 -19.90 6.62 14.19
C HIS A 68 -20.66 6.97 12.90
N PRO A 69 -21.94 7.38 13.00
CA PRO A 69 -22.72 7.77 11.83
C PRO A 69 -22.18 9.06 11.22
N GLY A 70 -22.14 9.14 9.89
CA GLY A 70 -21.67 10.32 9.13
C GLY A 70 -20.50 10.06 8.19
N VAL A 71 -19.95 8.85 8.16
CA VAL A 71 -18.92 8.46 7.19
C VAL A 71 -19.54 8.39 5.78
N GLU A 72 -18.99 9.16 4.83
CA GLU A 72 -19.46 9.22 3.44
C GLU A 72 -18.56 8.44 2.49
N VAL A 73 -17.26 8.38 2.77
CA VAL A 73 -16.27 7.70 1.93
C VAL A 73 -15.40 6.80 2.80
N ILE A 74 -15.24 5.55 2.39
CA ILE A 74 -14.40 4.57 3.06
C ILE A 74 -13.29 4.15 2.10
N THR A 75 -12.06 4.53 2.38
CA THR A 75 -10.88 3.97 1.73
C THR A 75 -10.39 2.77 2.52
N ARG A 76 -10.36 1.61 1.88
CA ARG A 76 -9.92 0.34 2.50
C ARG A 76 -8.94 -0.41 1.62
N ASP A 77 -8.23 -1.36 2.21
CA ASP A 77 -7.49 -2.36 1.46
C ASP A 77 -8.41 -3.26 0.59
N ARG A 78 -7.92 -4.40 0.09
CA ARG A 78 -8.76 -5.32 -0.69
C ARG A 78 -9.33 -6.48 0.13
N SER A 79 -9.35 -6.38 1.45
CA SER A 79 -9.91 -7.39 2.34
C SER A 79 -11.42 -7.55 2.12
N GLY A 80 -11.86 -8.81 1.97
CA GLY A 80 -13.27 -9.14 1.90
C GLY A 80 -14.01 -8.83 3.21
N GLU A 81 -13.32 -8.96 4.36
CA GLU A 81 -13.91 -8.68 5.67
C GLU A 81 -14.18 -7.18 5.86
N TYR A 82 -13.26 -6.32 5.42
CA TYR A 82 -13.48 -4.87 5.48
C TYR A 82 -14.53 -4.40 4.49
N ALA A 83 -14.61 -5.03 3.31
CA ALA A 83 -15.71 -4.77 2.38
C ALA A 83 -17.07 -5.17 2.96
N ASP A 84 -17.18 -6.34 3.60
CA ASP A 84 -18.41 -6.78 4.28
C ASP A 84 -18.79 -5.85 5.44
N GLY A 85 -17.84 -5.58 6.34
CA GLY A 85 -18.05 -4.69 7.48
C GLY A 85 -18.46 -3.28 7.07
N ALA A 86 -17.81 -2.71 6.04
CA ALA A 86 -18.18 -1.40 5.50
C ALA A 86 -19.60 -1.40 4.91
N SER A 87 -19.95 -2.42 4.13
CA SER A 87 -21.27 -2.54 3.51
C SER A 87 -22.39 -2.69 4.54
N ARG A 88 -22.10 -3.35 5.67
CA ARG A 88 -23.04 -3.55 6.78
C ARG A 88 -23.17 -2.32 7.69
N GLY A 89 -22.05 -1.69 8.04
CA GLY A 89 -22.00 -0.60 9.01
C GLY A 89 -22.26 0.79 8.43
N ALA A 90 -21.97 0.99 7.15
CA ALA A 90 -22.21 2.24 6.43
C ALA A 90 -22.61 1.94 4.96
N PRO A 91 -23.83 1.42 4.72
CA PRO A 91 -24.26 0.96 3.40
C PRO A 91 -24.29 2.07 2.33
N ASP A 92 -24.50 3.31 2.75
CA ASP A 92 -24.54 4.48 1.85
C ASP A 92 -23.15 5.07 1.57
N ALA A 93 -22.11 4.62 2.27
CA ALA A 93 -20.76 5.13 2.10
C ALA A 93 -20.11 4.58 0.82
N ILE A 94 -19.42 5.45 0.10
CA ILE A 94 -18.68 5.08 -1.11
C ILE A 94 -17.40 4.35 -0.71
N GLN A 95 -17.27 3.10 -1.14
CA GLN A 95 -16.05 2.33 -0.91
C GLN A 95 -15.02 2.54 -2.03
N VAL A 96 -13.81 2.94 -1.64
CA VAL A 96 -12.68 3.20 -2.53
C VAL A 96 -11.53 2.26 -2.17
N ALA A 97 -10.89 1.68 -3.18
CA ALA A 97 -9.68 0.90 -2.97
C ALA A 97 -8.50 1.83 -2.64
N ASN A 98 -7.80 1.53 -1.56
CA ASN A 98 -6.63 2.27 -1.12
C ASN A 98 -5.52 2.24 -2.19
N ARG A 99 -5.06 3.44 -2.56
CA ARG A 99 -4.04 3.67 -3.60
C ARG A 99 -2.74 2.92 -3.33
N PHE A 100 -2.29 2.83 -2.08
CA PHE A 100 -1.04 2.15 -1.75
C PHE A 100 -1.07 0.68 -2.19
N HIS A 101 -2.16 -0.04 -1.85
CA HIS A 101 -2.31 -1.44 -2.24
C HIS A 101 -2.45 -1.61 -3.75
N LEU A 102 -3.10 -0.68 -4.46
CA LEU A 102 -3.16 -0.72 -5.93
C LEU A 102 -1.76 -0.60 -6.55
N LEU A 103 -0.96 0.38 -6.11
CA LEU A 103 0.39 0.59 -6.61
C LEU A 103 1.32 -0.57 -6.24
N GLN A 104 1.19 -1.11 -5.03
CA GLN A 104 1.92 -2.30 -4.60
C GLN A 104 1.63 -3.50 -5.51
N ASN A 105 0.35 -3.78 -5.79
CA ASN A 105 -0.04 -4.89 -6.66
C ASN A 105 0.54 -4.74 -8.07
N VAL A 106 0.49 -3.53 -8.64
CA VAL A 106 1.07 -3.25 -9.97
C VAL A 106 2.57 -3.49 -9.97
N ARG A 107 3.28 -2.96 -8.95
CA ARG A 107 4.72 -3.15 -8.80
C ARG A 107 5.09 -4.64 -8.71
N GLU A 108 4.40 -5.39 -7.86
CA GLU A 108 4.66 -6.82 -7.67
C GLU A 108 4.39 -7.64 -8.94
N MET A 109 3.33 -7.31 -9.68
CA MET A 109 3.05 -7.96 -10.97
C MET A 109 4.12 -7.64 -12.01
N LEU A 110 4.51 -6.36 -12.12
CA LEU A 110 5.56 -5.95 -13.04
C LEU A 110 6.89 -6.64 -12.70
N GLN A 111 7.24 -6.72 -11.42
CA GLN A 111 8.44 -7.42 -10.97
C GLN A 111 8.43 -8.89 -11.42
N ARG A 112 7.35 -9.63 -11.16
CA ARG A 112 7.22 -11.03 -11.59
C ARG A 112 7.30 -11.21 -13.10
N LEU A 113 6.74 -10.26 -13.85
CA LEU A 113 6.80 -10.26 -15.31
C LEU A 113 8.24 -10.07 -15.80
N LEU A 114 8.95 -9.08 -15.25
CA LEU A 114 10.33 -8.80 -15.62
C LEU A 114 11.26 -9.96 -15.23
N GLU A 115 11.08 -10.55 -14.06
CA GLU A 115 11.82 -11.75 -13.61
C GLU A 115 11.61 -12.92 -14.57
N ARG A 116 10.38 -13.13 -15.08
CA ARG A 116 10.10 -14.18 -16.08
C ARG A 116 10.78 -13.93 -17.42
N HIS A 117 11.01 -12.67 -17.79
CA HIS A 117 11.61 -12.27 -19.06
C HIS A 117 13.07 -11.82 -18.92
N GLN A 118 13.75 -12.23 -17.84
CA GLN A 118 15.11 -11.77 -17.55
C GLN A 118 16.08 -12.04 -18.71
N ASP A 119 16.02 -13.22 -19.34
CA ASP A 119 16.90 -13.56 -20.47
C ASP A 119 16.68 -12.65 -21.69
N ALA A 120 15.41 -12.32 -21.98
CA ALA A 120 15.06 -11.39 -23.06
C ALA A 120 15.51 -9.95 -22.72
N LEU A 121 15.43 -9.55 -21.45
CA LEU A 121 15.94 -8.25 -20.98
C LEU A 121 17.47 -8.17 -21.08
N GLN A 122 18.18 -9.25 -20.73
CA GLN A 122 19.64 -9.36 -20.91
C GLN A 122 20.02 -9.30 -22.39
N ALA A 123 19.35 -10.05 -23.26
CA ALA A 123 19.59 -10.01 -24.70
C ALA A 123 19.33 -8.63 -25.32
N ALA A 124 18.29 -7.91 -24.85
CA ALA A 124 17.98 -6.56 -25.30
C ALA A 124 19.01 -5.50 -24.84
N THR A 125 19.65 -5.72 -23.69
CA THR A 125 20.73 -4.84 -23.18
C THR A 125 22.11 -5.16 -23.75
N THR A 126 22.30 -6.37 -24.28
CA THR A 126 23.58 -6.85 -24.84
C THR A 126 23.72 -6.61 -26.35
N LYS A 127 23.07 -5.59 -26.93
CA LYS A 127 23.28 -5.28 -28.35
C LYS A 127 24.77 -4.96 -28.59
N PRO A 128 25.44 -5.61 -29.57
CA PRO A 128 26.88 -5.52 -29.74
C PRO A 128 27.30 -4.12 -30.19
N SER A 129 28.47 -3.67 -29.71
CA SER A 129 29.19 -2.49 -30.18
C SER A 129 29.24 -2.49 -31.72
N PRO A 130 29.11 -1.32 -32.38
CA PRO A 130 29.28 -1.26 -33.83
C PRO A 130 30.67 -1.83 -34.17
N SER A 131 30.70 -2.92 -34.94
CA SER A 131 31.95 -3.44 -35.49
C SER A 131 32.57 -2.34 -36.37
N PRO A 132 33.89 -2.14 -36.32
CA PRO A 132 34.54 -1.11 -37.12
C PRO A 132 34.26 -1.44 -38.59
N GLU A 133 33.73 -0.45 -39.32
CA GLU A 133 33.61 -0.50 -40.77
C GLU A 133 34.97 -0.93 -41.34
N THR A 134 34.98 -2.05 -42.07
CA THR A 134 36.10 -2.42 -42.93
C THR A 134 36.28 -1.31 -43.94
N VAL A 135 37.28 -0.45 -43.69
CA VAL A 135 37.81 0.48 -44.68
C VAL A 135 38.35 -0.37 -45.83
N ASP A 136 37.67 -0.27 -46.96
CA ASP A 136 38.08 -0.85 -48.24
C ASP A 136 39.46 -0.27 -48.60
N ALA A 137 40.49 -1.12 -48.59
CA ALA A 137 41.85 -0.74 -49.01
C ALA A 137 42.06 -1.17 -50.47
N PRO A 138 42.71 -0.34 -51.31
CA PRO A 138 42.63 -0.49 -52.77
C PRO A 138 43.43 -1.69 -53.30
N LEU A 139 42.97 -2.22 -54.44
CA LEU A 139 43.63 -3.28 -55.22
C LEU A 139 45.10 -2.97 -55.54
N PRO A 140 45.99 -3.97 -55.56
CA PRO A 140 47.40 -3.76 -55.90
C PRO A 140 47.56 -3.45 -57.40
N ASP A 141 48.39 -2.45 -57.66
CA ASP A 141 48.84 -2.02 -58.98
C ASP A 141 49.74 -3.10 -59.60
N THR A 142 49.23 -3.81 -60.61
CA THR A 142 50.03 -4.70 -61.43
C THR A 142 50.80 -3.90 -62.48
N ALA A 143 52.05 -3.56 -62.15
CA ALA A 143 53.03 -3.08 -63.12
C ALA A 143 53.98 -4.21 -63.55
N ARG A 144 53.93 -4.47 -64.86
CA ARG A 144 54.96 -5.03 -65.77
C ARG A 144 54.91 -6.50 -66.15
#